data_AF-A0A8T0LHE6-F1
#
_entry.id   AF-A0A8T0LHE6-F1
#
_cell.length_a   1.000
_cell.length_b   1.000
_cell.length_c   1.000
_cell.angle_alpha   90.00
_cell.angle_beta   90.00
_cell.angle_gamma   90.00
#
_symmetry.space_group_name_H-M   'P 1'
#
loop_
_entity.id
_entity.type
_entity.pdbx_description
1 polymer ?
#
loop_
_entity_poly.entity_id
_entity_poly.type
_entity_poly.pdbx_seq_one_letter_code
_entity_poly.pdbx_strand_id
1 'polypeptide(L)'
;MAPTNAMSTPHPDVEFTHIKTPADHLQDKRGSLSAGRNFGPSPWGDKFAILGNLAQVMILASIFVYAYGQLFYYSDAYTNTVSSTIGTWFGVPVGGGKNAGGHSEMVRPMFFFLFCFIPMALSIFLLEFLRHFNVRRISSRFVLNLARFLRLKPRVFGRVINMGLGELLFLAFLIGGNIYVFQYYYRARVVRMKQRSPDLDFSTYLEMVALTFGFTCVYNMAFLFLPATRNCVWMEFLNISYANGIKYHRWVGVITVVTAFLHCLGYYWAWIKEGTWVKEALPCFNCAIGEEGHDPWMNFFGEIALLSFLAIGFT
;
A
#
# COMPACT_ATOMS: atom_id res chain seq x y z
N MET A 1 11.56 81.92 16.40
CA MET A 1 11.61 81.33 17.75
C MET A 1 10.27 80.67 18.04
N ALA A 2 10.24 79.34 17.92
CA ALA A 2 9.25 78.42 18.47
C ALA A 2 9.86 77.00 18.31
N PRO A 3 9.79 76.12 19.31
CA PRO A 3 10.52 74.85 19.29
C PRO A 3 9.82 73.81 18.43
N THR A 4 10.61 73.08 17.66
CA THR A 4 10.22 71.93 16.85
C THR A 4 9.97 70.71 17.73
N ASN A 5 8.71 70.35 17.94
CA ASN A 5 8.31 69.04 18.46
C ASN A 5 8.11 68.07 17.29
N ALA A 6 9.14 67.30 16.97
CA ALA A 6 8.99 66.04 16.26
C ALA A 6 9.23 64.92 17.27
N MET A 7 8.15 64.31 17.76
CA MET A 7 8.22 63.07 18.55
C MET A 7 8.77 61.97 17.64
N SER A 8 9.99 61.51 17.91
CA SER A 8 10.49 60.23 17.40
C SER A 8 9.72 59.11 18.11
N THR A 9 9.15 58.21 17.32
CA THR A 9 8.62 56.93 17.81
C THR A 9 9.70 56.19 18.58
N PRO A 10 9.43 55.68 19.80
CA PRO A 10 10.43 54.96 20.57
C PRO A 10 10.76 53.62 19.89
N HIS A 11 12.05 53.33 19.79
CA HIS A 11 12.57 52.02 19.36
C HIS A 11 12.16 50.96 20.40
N PRO A 12 11.61 49.79 20.00
CA PRO A 12 11.07 48.79 20.93
C PRO A 12 12.12 48.06 21.78
N ASP A 13 13.39 48.40 21.62
CA ASP A 13 14.52 47.66 22.19
C ASP A 13 14.82 48.09 23.63
N VAL A 14 14.18 49.16 24.12
CA VAL A 14 14.46 49.72 25.45
C VAL A 14 13.57 49.10 26.53
N GLU A 15 12.37 48.60 26.18
CA GLU A 15 11.40 48.07 27.14
C GLU A 15 11.68 46.61 27.57
N PHE A 16 12.62 45.91 26.90
CA PHE A 16 13.01 44.54 27.24
C PHE A 16 14.27 44.42 28.10
N THR A 17 14.87 45.53 28.55
CA THR A 17 16.10 45.50 29.36
C THR A 17 15.88 45.11 30.83
N HIS A 18 14.63 45.01 31.30
CA HIS A 18 14.33 44.75 32.72
C HIS A 18 13.58 43.44 33.02
N ILE A 19 13.35 42.57 32.04
CA ILE A 19 12.81 41.23 32.32
C ILE A 19 13.97 40.30 32.70
N LYS A 20 14.23 40.21 34.01
CA LYS A 20 15.10 39.17 34.58
C LYS A 20 14.58 37.80 34.16
N THR A 21 15.32 37.13 33.28
CA THR A 21 15.08 35.72 32.97
C THR A 21 15.56 34.86 34.14
N PRO A 22 14.92 33.72 34.42
CA PRO A 22 15.26 32.83 35.55
C PRO A 22 16.63 32.11 35.41
N ALA A 23 17.53 32.63 34.57
CA ALA A 23 18.90 32.16 34.42
C ALA A 23 19.85 32.70 35.51
N ASP A 24 19.53 33.86 36.12
CA ASP A 24 20.43 34.52 37.09
C ASP A 24 20.38 33.90 38.49
N HIS A 25 19.37 33.09 38.81
CA HIS A 25 19.30 32.34 40.08
C HIS A 25 19.88 30.91 40.00
N LEU A 26 20.43 30.51 38.84
CA LEU A 26 20.98 29.16 38.64
C LEU A 26 22.51 29.11 38.75
N GLN A 27 23.20 30.25 38.87
CA GLN A 27 24.66 30.26 39.04
C GLN A 27 25.11 29.81 40.44
N ASP A 28 24.32 30.02 41.49
CA ASP A 28 24.65 29.60 42.86
C ASP A 28 24.30 28.14 43.21
N LYS A 29 23.73 27.37 42.27
CA LYS A 29 23.50 25.92 42.44
C LYS A 29 24.38 25.05 41.54
N ARG A 30 25.46 25.60 40.98
CA ARG A 30 26.46 24.87 40.16
C ARG A 30 27.50 24.09 40.98
N GLY A 31 27.17 23.67 42.19
CA GLY A 31 28.05 22.85 43.05
C GLY A 31 27.68 21.36 43.16
N SER A 32 26.53 20.89 42.68
CA SER A 32 26.08 19.52 43.03
C SER A 32 25.12 18.84 42.03
N LEU A 33 25.25 19.10 40.74
CA LEU A 33 24.54 18.28 39.72
C LEU A 33 25.49 17.87 38.61
N SER A 34 26.45 17.00 38.95
CA SER A 34 27.05 16.06 37.99
C SER A 34 26.03 14.97 37.62
N ALA A 35 24.82 15.36 37.20
CA ALA A 35 23.93 14.45 36.50
C ALA A 35 24.41 14.44 35.05
N GLY A 36 25.37 13.57 34.75
CA GLY A 36 25.74 13.25 33.38
C GLY A 36 24.48 12.99 32.58
N ARG A 37 24.18 13.87 31.64
CA ARG A 37 23.11 13.68 30.66
C ARG A 37 23.54 12.51 29.78
N ASN A 38 23.17 11.29 30.18
CA ASN A 38 23.37 10.05 29.43
C ASN A 38 22.44 10.01 28.19
N PHE A 39 22.63 10.95 27.26
CA PHE A 39 22.08 10.87 25.90
C PHE A 39 23.06 10.15 24.94
N GLY A 40 23.96 9.32 25.48
CA GLY A 40 24.75 8.38 24.70
C GLY A 40 23.89 7.24 24.15
N PRO A 41 24.37 6.49 23.13
CA PRO A 41 23.72 5.25 22.73
C PRO A 41 23.52 4.36 23.95
N SER A 42 22.35 3.69 24.03
CA SER A 42 22.12 2.65 25.04
C SER A 42 23.31 1.67 25.04
N PRO A 43 23.77 1.16 26.19
CA PRO A 43 24.80 0.11 26.23
C PRO A 43 24.45 -1.12 25.38
N TRP A 44 23.15 -1.32 25.11
CA TRP A 44 22.61 -2.35 24.22
C TRP A 44 22.73 -2.01 22.75
N GLY A 45 22.88 -0.74 22.40
CA GLY A 45 23.00 -0.26 21.04
C GLY A 45 24.21 -0.86 20.34
N ASP A 46 25.39 -0.77 20.93
CA ASP A 46 26.61 -1.28 20.30
C ASP A 46 26.60 -2.82 20.19
N LYS A 47 25.97 -3.52 21.15
CA LYS A 47 25.81 -4.99 21.12
C LYS A 47 24.82 -5.46 20.05
N PHE A 48 23.76 -4.71 19.80
CA PHE A 48 22.70 -5.08 18.84
C PHE A 48 22.77 -4.31 17.52
N ALA A 49 23.83 -3.55 17.25
CA ALA A 49 23.97 -2.76 16.03
C ALA A 49 23.83 -3.62 14.76
N ILE A 50 24.44 -4.81 14.76
CA ILE A 50 24.35 -5.77 13.64
C ILE A 50 22.91 -6.26 13.48
N LEU A 51 22.24 -6.61 14.58
CA LEU A 51 20.87 -7.10 14.58
C LEU A 51 19.87 -6.02 14.15
N GLY A 52 20.11 -4.76 14.54
CA GLY A 52 19.33 -3.61 14.11
C GLY A 52 19.48 -3.32 12.62
N ASN A 53 20.71 -3.39 12.08
CA ASN A 53 20.97 -3.24 10.66
C ASN A 53 20.30 -4.37 9.85
N LEU A 54 20.42 -5.62 10.33
CA LEU A 54 19.78 -6.77 9.71
C LEU A 54 18.25 -6.63 9.69
N ALA A 55 17.65 -6.19 10.80
CA ALA A 55 16.22 -5.94 10.89
C ALA A 55 15.76 -4.87 9.88
N GLN A 56 16.49 -3.76 9.73
CA GLN A 56 16.17 -2.72 8.75
C GLN A 56 16.25 -3.23 7.30
N VAL A 57 17.29 -4.02 6.96
CA VAL A 57 17.42 -4.64 5.63
C VAL A 57 16.28 -5.62 5.38
N MET A 58 15.92 -6.43 6.39
CA MET A 58 14.84 -7.41 6.26
C MET A 58 13.46 -6.76 6.12
N ILE A 59 13.25 -5.62 6.77
CA ILE A 59 12.06 -4.81 6.54
C ILE A 59 12.00 -4.32 5.08
N LEU A 60 13.09 -3.75 4.56
CA LEU A 60 13.14 -3.29 3.17
C LEU A 60 12.93 -4.45 2.18
N ALA A 61 13.52 -5.61 2.45
CA ALA A 61 13.29 -6.82 1.66
C ALA A 61 11.82 -7.26 1.72
N SER A 62 11.18 -7.19 2.89
CA SER A 62 9.76 -7.55 3.05
C SER A 62 8.84 -6.59 2.29
N ILE A 63 9.12 -5.28 2.32
CA ILE A 63 8.42 -4.27 1.52
C ILE A 63 8.54 -4.61 0.03
N PHE A 64 9.76 -4.91 -0.43
CA PHE A 64 10.01 -5.27 -1.81
C PHE A 64 9.28 -6.56 -2.21
N VAL A 65 9.37 -7.62 -1.41
CA VAL A 65 8.69 -8.90 -1.66
C VAL A 65 7.18 -8.71 -1.73
N TYR A 66 6.59 -7.90 -0.85
CA TYR A 66 5.17 -7.57 -0.90
C TYR A 66 4.82 -6.81 -2.19
N ALA A 67 5.52 -5.69 -2.48
CA ALA A 67 5.26 -4.87 -3.66
C ALA A 67 5.41 -5.68 -4.96
N TYR A 68 6.50 -6.42 -5.07
CA TYR A 68 6.81 -7.27 -6.21
C TYR A 68 5.82 -8.42 -6.32
N GLY A 69 5.45 -9.06 -5.21
CA GLY A 69 4.48 -10.16 -5.17
C GLY A 69 3.14 -9.77 -5.78
N GLN A 70 2.64 -8.56 -5.47
CA GLN A 70 1.40 -8.04 -6.06
C GLN A 70 1.47 -7.89 -7.59
N LEU A 71 2.61 -7.50 -8.14
CA LEU A 71 2.80 -7.40 -9.59
C LEU A 71 3.10 -8.76 -10.24
N PHE A 72 3.95 -9.56 -9.59
CA PHE A 72 4.40 -10.86 -10.06
C PHE A 72 3.25 -11.84 -10.22
N TYR A 73 2.23 -11.78 -9.35
CA TYR A 73 1.00 -12.56 -9.46
C TYR A 73 0.36 -12.52 -10.86
N TYR A 74 0.47 -11.40 -11.56
CA TYR A 74 -0.11 -11.25 -12.89
C TYR A 74 0.78 -11.80 -14.01
N SER A 75 2.04 -12.12 -13.74
CA SER A 75 3.01 -12.54 -14.74
C SER A 75 2.83 -14.01 -15.17
N ASP A 76 3.31 -14.33 -16.38
CA ASP A 76 3.33 -15.70 -16.86
C ASP A 76 4.30 -16.56 -16.04
N ALA A 77 5.37 -15.94 -15.53
CA ALA A 77 6.33 -16.60 -14.65
C ALA A 77 5.66 -17.13 -13.38
N TYR A 78 4.75 -16.37 -12.76
CA TYR A 78 3.96 -16.86 -11.62
C TYR A 78 3.19 -18.12 -11.98
N THR A 79 2.45 -18.09 -13.10
CA THR A 79 1.60 -19.21 -13.53
C THR A 79 2.44 -20.48 -13.79
N ASN A 80 3.56 -20.33 -14.49
CA ASN A 80 4.36 -21.47 -14.94
C ASN A 80 5.28 -22.04 -13.85
N THR A 81 5.70 -21.23 -12.87
CA THR A 81 6.68 -21.67 -11.86
C THR A 81 6.06 -21.76 -10.47
N VAL A 82 5.71 -20.62 -9.88
CA VAL A 82 5.28 -20.52 -8.47
C VAL A 82 3.92 -21.16 -8.25
N SER A 83 2.93 -20.86 -9.10
CA SER A 83 1.59 -21.44 -9.01
C SER A 83 1.65 -22.97 -9.18
N SER A 84 2.42 -23.46 -10.15
CA SER A 84 2.59 -24.90 -10.35
C SER A 84 3.30 -25.55 -9.16
N THR A 85 4.34 -24.92 -8.61
CA THR A 85 5.08 -25.44 -7.45
C THR A 85 4.19 -25.52 -6.22
N ILE A 86 3.45 -24.45 -5.90
CA ILE A 86 2.49 -24.45 -4.78
C ILE A 86 1.41 -25.50 -5.01
N GLY A 87 0.93 -25.67 -6.25
CA GLY A 87 -0.02 -26.72 -6.61
C GLY A 87 0.44 -28.12 -6.22
N THR A 88 1.72 -28.44 -6.40
CA THR A 88 2.27 -29.75 -6.01
C THR A 88 2.18 -30.02 -4.50
N TRP A 89 2.24 -28.99 -3.66
CA TRP A 89 2.07 -29.14 -2.20
C TRP A 89 0.66 -29.60 -1.83
N PHE A 90 -0.30 -29.36 -2.71
CA PHE A 90 -1.72 -29.66 -2.54
C PHE A 90 -2.20 -30.77 -3.49
N GLY A 91 -1.27 -31.57 -4.03
CA GLY A 91 -1.58 -32.73 -4.86
C GLY A 91 -2.01 -32.42 -6.29
N VAL A 92 -1.82 -31.18 -6.78
CA VAL A 92 -2.07 -30.82 -8.18
C VAL A 92 -0.86 -31.22 -9.03
N PRO A 93 -1.03 -32.04 -10.09
CA PRO A 93 0.08 -32.44 -10.94
C PRO A 93 0.65 -31.26 -11.73
N VAL A 94 1.95 -31.29 -12.02
CA VAL A 94 2.65 -30.23 -12.76
C VAL A 94 2.06 -30.11 -14.17
N GLY A 95 1.66 -28.90 -14.55
CA GLY A 95 0.97 -28.64 -15.82
C GLY A 95 -0.50 -29.09 -15.85
N GLY A 96 -1.02 -29.59 -14.73
CA GLY A 96 -2.43 -29.91 -14.55
C GLY A 96 -3.30 -28.65 -14.52
N GLY A 97 -4.33 -28.61 -15.36
CA GLY A 97 -5.35 -27.54 -15.32
C GLY A 97 -6.26 -27.64 -14.09
N LYS A 98 -7.31 -26.81 -14.05
CA LYS A 98 -8.32 -26.79 -12.96
C LYS A 98 -8.93 -28.16 -12.59
N ASN A 99 -8.88 -29.14 -13.50
CA ASN A 99 -9.51 -30.46 -13.34
C ASN A 99 -8.50 -31.61 -13.17
N ALA A 100 -7.22 -31.30 -12.94
CA ALA A 100 -6.16 -32.31 -12.94
C ALA A 100 -6.04 -33.11 -11.62
N GLY A 101 -7.02 -33.00 -10.72
CA GLY A 101 -6.98 -33.56 -9.37
C GLY A 101 -6.21 -32.68 -8.36
N GLY A 102 -6.38 -32.97 -7.07
CA GLY A 102 -5.80 -32.20 -5.96
C GLY A 102 -6.59 -30.94 -5.58
N HIS A 103 -6.05 -30.16 -4.64
CA HIS A 103 -6.68 -28.98 -4.04
C HIS A 103 -6.17 -27.67 -4.67
N SER A 104 -6.51 -27.43 -5.94
CA SER A 104 -6.08 -26.24 -6.69
C SER A 104 -6.58 -24.92 -6.11
N GLU A 105 -7.67 -24.95 -5.35
CA GLU A 105 -8.25 -23.84 -4.60
C GLU A 105 -7.28 -23.27 -3.56
N MET A 106 -6.35 -24.07 -3.05
CA MET A 106 -5.38 -23.67 -2.02
C MET A 106 -4.20 -22.87 -2.57
N VAL A 107 -3.97 -22.90 -3.89
CA VAL A 107 -2.81 -22.26 -4.52
C VAL A 107 -2.82 -20.74 -4.35
N ARG A 108 -3.97 -20.11 -4.63
CA ARG A 108 -4.12 -18.65 -4.57
C ARG A 108 -4.00 -18.13 -3.12
N PRO A 109 -4.71 -18.67 -2.11
CA PRO A 109 -4.51 -18.30 -0.72
C PRO A 109 -3.07 -18.48 -0.25
N MET A 110 -2.42 -19.58 -0.61
CA MET A 110 -1.04 -19.85 -0.20
C MET A 110 -0.06 -18.83 -0.78
N PHE A 111 -0.23 -18.45 -2.05
CA PHE A 111 0.57 -17.38 -2.65
C PHE A 111 0.44 -16.06 -1.87
N PHE A 112 -0.79 -15.62 -1.59
CA PHE A 112 -1.01 -14.38 -0.83
C PHE A 112 -0.52 -14.50 0.62
N PHE A 113 -0.59 -15.68 1.23
CA PHE A 113 -0.01 -15.90 2.55
C PHE A 113 1.52 -15.71 2.54
N LEU A 114 2.22 -16.36 1.61
CA LEU A 114 3.69 -16.33 1.54
C LEU A 114 4.25 -14.97 1.09
N PHE A 115 3.62 -14.33 0.10
CA PHE A 115 4.13 -13.10 -0.51
C PHE A 115 3.50 -11.84 0.05
N CYS A 116 2.39 -11.92 0.77
CA CYS A 116 1.72 -10.75 1.34
C CYS A 116 1.66 -10.79 2.86
N PHE A 117 1.07 -11.84 3.44
CA PHE A 117 0.89 -11.91 4.90
C PHE A 117 2.22 -12.05 5.66
N ILE A 118 3.08 -13.01 5.28
CA ILE A 118 4.36 -13.23 5.97
C ILE A 118 5.26 -11.98 5.90
N PRO A 119 5.49 -11.33 4.74
CA PRO A 119 6.31 -10.12 4.67
C PRO A 119 5.72 -8.96 5.48
N MET A 120 4.39 -8.79 5.48
CA MET A 120 3.74 -7.79 6.33
C MET A 120 3.96 -8.08 7.82
N ALA A 121 3.67 -9.30 8.27
CA ALA A 121 3.81 -9.70 9.67
C ALA A 121 5.27 -9.58 10.15
N LEU A 122 6.22 -10.04 9.34
CA LEU A 122 7.65 -9.91 9.61
C LEU A 122 8.08 -8.44 9.70
N SER A 123 7.62 -7.59 8.78
CA SER A 123 7.97 -6.16 8.78
C SER A 123 7.46 -5.44 10.04
N ILE A 124 6.25 -5.78 10.52
CA ILE A 124 5.66 -5.22 11.73
C ILE A 124 6.43 -5.70 12.96
N PHE A 125 6.69 -7.01 13.06
CA PHE A 125 7.44 -7.60 14.16
C PHE A 125 8.84 -6.97 14.30
N LEU A 126 9.57 -6.85 13.18
CA LEU A 126 10.91 -6.26 13.17
C LEU A 126 10.88 -4.76 13.49
N LEU A 127 9.85 -4.03 13.06
CA LEU A 127 9.70 -2.62 13.40
C LEU A 127 9.43 -2.43 14.90
N GLU A 128 8.59 -3.27 15.50
CA GLU A 128 8.32 -3.23 16.94
C GLU A 128 9.55 -3.66 17.75
N PHE A 129 10.30 -4.65 17.29
CA PHE A 129 11.61 -5.00 17.85
C PHE A 129 12.57 -3.81 17.85
N LEU A 130 12.72 -3.11 16.72
CA LEU A 130 13.58 -1.92 16.62
C LEU A 130 13.12 -0.77 17.54
N ARG A 131 11.81 -0.64 17.74
CA ARG A 131 11.21 0.36 18.62
C ARG A 131 11.45 0.04 20.09
N HIS A 132 11.22 -1.21 20.50
CA HIS A 132 11.35 -1.66 21.88
C HIS A 132 12.77 -1.47 22.42
N PHE A 133 13.78 -1.86 21.66
CA PHE A 133 15.18 -1.74 22.08
C PHE A 133 15.79 -0.35 21.81
N ASN A 134 14.99 0.59 21.29
CA ASN A 134 15.42 1.94 20.89
C ASN A 134 16.61 1.93 19.91
N VAL A 135 16.73 0.85 19.12
CA VAL A 135 17.81 0.62 18.15
C VAL A 135 17.60 1.45 16.87
N ARG A 136 16.49 2.19 16.77
CA ARG A 136 16.25 3.19 15.70
C ARG A 136 17.41 4.16 15.50
N ARG A 137 18.16 4.49 16.56
CA ARG A 137 19.32 5.39 16.47
C ARG A 137 20.50 4.77 15.72
N ILE A 138 20.51 3.45 15.60
CA ILE A 138 21.45 2.67 14.79
C ILE A 138 20.79 2.43 13.45
N SER A 139 20.67 3.50 12.68
CA SER A 139 20.30 3.37 11.29
C SER A 139 21.57 3.12 10.49
N SER A 140 21.58 2.02 9.73
CA SER A 140 22.68 1.72 8.82
C SER A 140 22.97 2.94 7.95
N ARG A 141 24.24 3.23 7.66
CA ARG A 141 24.63 4.31 6.74
C ARG A 141 23.85 4.21 5.42
N PHE A 142 23.57 3.00 4.96
CA PHE A 142 22.78 2.74 3.76
C PHE A 142 21.32 3.20 3.90
N VAL A 143 20.66 2.83 5.00
CA VAL A 143 19.26 3.20 5.27
C VAL A 143 19.12 4.71 5.48
N LEU A 144 20.09 5.33 6.15
CA LEU A 144 20.15 6.80 6.29
C LEU A 144 20.35 7.49 4.94
N ASN A 145 21.24 6.99 4.09
CA ASN A 145 21.47 7.55 2.76
C ASN A 145 20.23 7.39 1.88
N LEU A 146 19.58 6.23 1.91
CA LEU A 146 18.32 5.98 1.22
C LEU A 146 17.21 6.92 1.73
N ALA A 147 17.05 7.07 3.04
CA ALA A 147 16.07 7.98 3.62
C ALA A 147 16.34 9.44 3.24
N ARG A 148 17.61 9.87 3.23
CA ARG A 148 18.01 11.21 2.75
C ARG A 148 17.65 11.40 1.29
N PHE A 149 17.91 10.39 0.45
CA PHE A 149 17.56 10.42 -0.97
C PHE A 149 16.04 10.50 -1.18
N LEU A 150 15.26 9.67 -0.51
CA LEU A 150 13.79 9.65 -0.61
C LEU A 150 13.15 10.96 -0.08
N ARG A 151 13.84 11.68 0.80
CA ARG A 151 13.44 13.01 1.31
C ARG A 151 13.73 14.15 0.35
N LEU A 152 14.54 13.94 -0.70
CA LEU A 152 14.83 15.00 -1.66
C LEU A 152 13.54 15.47 -2.33
N LYS A 153 13.38 16.79 -2.43
CA LYS A 153 12.26 17.42 -3.14
C LYS A 153 12.76 17.87 -4.51
N PRO A 154 12.31 17.24 -5.61
CA PRO A 154 12.77 17.62 -6.93
C PRO A 154 12.28 19.04 -7.29
N ARG A 155 13.09 19.72 -8.11
CA ARG A 155 12.73 20.99 -8.75
C ARG A 155 12.28 20.71 -10.16
N VAL A 156 11.05 21.07 -10.48
CA VAL A 156 10.47 20.90 -11.81
C VAL A 156 10.10 22.28 -12.33
N PHE A 157 10.61 22.64 -13.52
CA PHE A 157 10.44 23.97 -14.12
C PHE A 157 10.77 25.13 -13.16
N GLY A 158 11.86 25.00 -12.39
CA GLY A 158 12.31 26.01 -11.44
C GLY A 158 11.52 26.10 -10.12
N ARG A 159 10.43 25.33 -9.96
CA ARG A 159 9.63 25.28 -8.73
C ARG A 159 9.93 24.01 -7.93
N VAL A 160 10.12 24.13 -6.62
CA VAL A 160 10.26 22.97 -5.73
C VAL A 160 8.87 22.35 -5.55
N ILE A 161 8.72 21.07 -5.87
CA ILE A 161 7.47 20.36 -5.63
C ILE A 161 7.38 20.05 -4.12
N ASN A 162 6.17 20.15 -3.57
CA ASN A 162 5.92 19.85 -2.16
C ASN A 162 6.02 18.36 -1.80
N MET A 163 6.18 17.48 -2.80
CA MET A 163 6.29 16.03 -2.66
C MET A 163 7.76 15.60 -2.68
N GLY A 164 8.13 14.69 -1.78
CA GLY A 164 9.46 14.06 -1.79
C GLY A 164 9.58 12.97 -2.85
N LEU A 165 10.80 12.53 -3.15
CA LEU A 165 11.04 11.40 -4.06
C LEU A 165 10.36 10.10 -3.59
N GLY A 166 10.27 9.86 -2.27
CA GLY A 166 9.56 8.70 -1.74
C GLY A 166 8.05 8.72 -1.99
N GLU A 167 7.42 9.89 -1.90
CA GLU A 167 6.01 10.08 -2.26
C GLU A 167 5.79 9.90 -3.76
N LEU A 168 6.69 10.46 -4.59
CA LEU A 168 6.63 10.27 -6.04
C LEU A 168 6.83 8.82 -6.44
N LEU A 169 7.75 8.10 -5.80
CA LEU A 169 7.98 6.68 -6.04
C LEU A 169 6.76 5.85 -5.64
N PHE A 170 6.13 6.17 -4.51
CA PHE A 170 4.89 5.53 -4.07
C PHE A 170 3.75 5.74 -5.08
N LEU A 171 3.53 6.99 -5.50
CA LEU A 171 2.49 7.33 -6.48
C LEU A 171 2.78 6.72 -7.85
N ALA A 172 4.04 6.76 -8.32
CA ALA A 172 4.46 6.15 -9.57
C ALA A 172 4.25 4.64 -9.54
N PHE A 173 4.54 3.97 -8.42
CA PHE A 173 4.27 2.56 -8.24
C PHE A 173 2.76 2.25 -8.27
N LEU A 174 1.94 3.04 -7.58
CA LEU A 174 0.48 2.84 -7.59
C LEU A 174 -0.12 3.06 -8.98
N ILE A 175 0.20 4.18 -9.64
CA ILE A 175 -0.32 4.51 -10.98
C ILE A 175 0.23 3.52 -12.01
N GLY A 176 1.54 3.30 -12.01
CA GLY A 176 2.21 2.38 -12.92
C GLY A 176 1.73 0.94 -12.74
N GLY A 177 1.51 0.51 -11.50
CA GLY A 177 0.96 -0.80 -11.18
C GLY A 177 -0.49 -0.97 -11.66
N ASN A 178 -1.34 0.04 -11.51
CA ASN A 178 -2.69 0.02 -12.07
C ASN A 178 -2.67 -0.14 -13.60
N ILE A 179 -1.84 0.64 -14.29
CA ILE A 179 -1.66 0.56 -15.74
C ILE A 179 -1.12 -0.83 -16.14
N TYR A 180 -0.11 -1.32 -15.41
CA TYR A 180 0.50 -2.63 -15.64
C TYR A 180 -0.52 -3.76 -15.50
N VAL A 181 -1.23 -3.82 -14.37
CA VAL A 181 -2.24 -4.85 -14.08
C VAL A 181 -3.33 -4.81 -15.15
N PHE A 182 -3.84 -3.62 -15.48
CA PHE A 182 -4.87 -3.49 -16.51
C PHE A 182 -4.38 -3.99 -17.87
N GLN A 183 -3.23 -3.49 -18.34
CA GLN A 183 -2.71 -3.83 -19.67
C GLN A 183 -2.32 -5.30 -19.79
N TYR A 184 -1.59 -5.82 -18.79
CA TYR A 184 -1.10 -7.20 -18.83
C TYR A 184 -2.26 -8.19 -18.75
N TYR A 185 -3.18 -7.98 -17.79
CA TYR A 185 -4.32 -8.88 -17.61
C TYR A 185 -5.28 -8.82 -18.80
N TYR A 186 -5.58 -7.62 -19.32
CA TYR A 186 -6.42 -7.44 -20.49
C TYR A 186 -5.83 -8.12 -21.73
N ARG A 187 -4.55 -7.88 -22.04
CA ARG A 187 -3.87 -8.52 -23.20
C ARG A 187 -3.87 -10.03 -23.09
N ALA A 188 -3.48 -10.57 -21.95
CA ALA A 188 -3.46 -12.01 -21.73
C ALA A 188 -4.85 -12.63 -21.88
N ARG A 189 -5.91 -11.91 -21.46
CA ARG A 189 -7.30 -12.35 -21.61
C ARG A 189 -7.75 -12.32 -23.06
N VAL A 190 -7.48 -11.24 -23.80
CA VAL A 190 -7.84 -11.12 -25.21
C VAL A 190 -7.20 -12.23 -26.04
N VAL A 191 -5.91 -12.52 -25.82
CA VAL A 191 -5.22 -13.62 -26.51
C VAL A 191 -5.88 -14.96 -26.22
N ARG A 192 -6.17 -15.26 -24.94
CA ARG A 192 -6.86 -16.51 -24.56
C ARG A 192 -8.28 -16.63 -25.13
N MET A 193 -9.02 -15.53 -25.23
CA MET A 193 -10.37 -15.56 -25.78
C MET A 193 -10.36 -15.72 -27.30
N LYS A 194 -9.45 -15.07 -28.02
CA LYS A 194 -9.27 -15.25 -29.48
C LYS A 194 -8.88 -16.67 -29.88
N GLN A 195 -8.19 -17.39 -29.00
CA GLN A 195 -7.89 -18.82 -29.22
C GLN A 195 -9.14 -19.71 -29.18
N ARG A 196 -10.20 -19.28 -28.47
CA ARG A 196 -11.47 -20.02 -28.35
C ARG A 196 -12.49 -19.60 -29.39
N SER A 197 -12.60 -18.28 -29.61
CA SER A 197 -13.53 -17.66 -30.56
C SER A 197 -12.79 -16.56 -31.32
N PRO A 198 -12.52 -16.72 -32.63
CA PRO A 198 -11.79 -15.73 -33.43
C PRO A 198 -12.49 -14.38 -33.47
N ASP A 199 -13.82 -14.41 -33.56
CA ASP A 199 -14.70 -13.24 -33.56
C ASP A 199 -15.25 -13.01 -32.16
N LEU A 200 -14.96 -11.83 -31.60
CA LEU A 200 -15.35 -11.44 -30.26
C LEU A 200 -16.53 -10.48 -30.35
N ASP A 201 -17.69 -10.87 -29.81
CA ASP A 201 -18.86 -9.97 -29.71
C ASP A 201 -18.59 -8.82 -28.74
N PHE A 202 -19.36 -7.74 -28.89
CA PHE A 202 -19.35 -6.60 -27.98
C PHE A 202 -19.57 -7.03 -26.51
N SER A 203 -20.50 -7.95 -26.23
CA SER A 203 -20.73 -8.43 -24.86
C SER A 203 -19.47 -9.07 -24.28
N THR A 204 -18.79 -9.93 -25.05
CA THR A 204 -17.55 -10.57 -24.63
C THR A 204 -16.43 -9.55 -24.40
N TYR A 205 -16.32 -8.51 -25.24
CA TYR A 205 -15.37 -7.43 -24.99
C TYR A 205 -15.67 -6.67 -23.70
N LEU A 206 -16.95 -6.37 -23.46
CA LEU A 206 -17.37 -5.67 -22.25
C LEU A 206 -17.07 -6.47 -20.99
N GLU A 207 -17.35 -7.78 -20.99
CA GLU A 207 -17.00 -8.68 -19.88
C GLU A 207 -15.49 -8.77 -19.65
N MET A 208 -14.68 -8.79 -20.71
CA MET A 208 -13.21 -8.78 -20.56
C MET A 208 -12.71 -7.50 -19.89
N VAL A 209 -13.25 -6.34 -20.29
CA VAL A 209 -12.90 -5.05 -19.69
C VAL A 209 -13.41 -4.99 -18.24
N ALA A 210 -14.65 -5.42 -18.00
CA ALA A 210 -15.26 -5.49 -16.67
C ALA A 210 -14.44 -6.35 -15.72
N LEU A 211 -14.04 -7.56 -16.14
CA LEU A 211 -13.20 -8.44 -15.35
C LEU A 211 -11.83 -7.81 -15.05
N THR A 212 -11.24 -7.12 -16.03
CA THR A 212 -9.96 -6.41 -15.85
C THR A 212 -10.09 -5.33 -14.78
N PHE A 213 -11.17 -4.56 -14.77
CA PHE A 213 -11.46 -3.60 -13.70
C PHE A 213 -11.59 -4.27 -12.33
N GLY A 214 -12.16 -5.48 -12.26
CA GLY A 214 -12.20 -6.26 -11.03
C GLY A 214 -10.80 -6.60 -10.49
N PHE A 215 -9.87 -6.99 -11.36
CA PHE A 215 -8.48 -7.24 -10.96
C PHE A 215 -7.73 -5.96 -10.57
N THR A 216 -7.99 -4.84 -11.25
CA THR A 216 -7.47 -3.53 -10.86
C THR A 216 -8.01 -3.10 -9.50
N CYS A 217 -9.29 -3.38 -9.21
CA CYS A 217 -9.91 -3.14 -7.90
C CYS A 217 -9.17 -3.91 -6.80
N VAL A 218 -8.99 -5.22 -6.96
CA VAL A 218 -8.27 -6.06 -5.98
C VAL A 218 -6.83 -5.61 -5.79
N TYR A 219 -6.13 -5.22 -6.86
CA TYR A 219 -4.79 -4.62 -6.77
C TYR A 219 -4.81 -3.38 -5.87
N ASN A 220 -5.74 -2.44 -6.08
CA ASN A 220 -5.84 -1.25 -5.23
C ASN A 220 -6.19 -1.59 -3.77
N MET A 221 -7.07 -2.57 -3.54
CA MET A 221 -7.40 -3.03 -2.20
C MET A 221 -6.18 -3.52 -1.43
N ALA A 222 -5.24 -4.21 -2.09
CA ALA A 222 -4.02 -4.69 -1.46
C ALA A 222 -3.16 -3.53 -0.88
N PHE A 223 -3.29 -2.31 -1.41
CA PHE A 223 -2.55 -1.15 -0.92
C PHE A 223 -3.39 -0.22 -0.04
N LEU A 224 -4.69 -0.45 0.13
CA LEU A 224 -5.55 0.37 1.00
C LEU A 224 -5.13 0.30 2.48
N PHE A 225 -4.69 -0.86 2.95
CA PHE A 225 -4.30 -1.03 4.35
C PHE A 225 -2.97 -0.33 4.70
N LEU A 226 -2.13 -0.01 3.71
CA LEU A 226 -0.83 0.58 3.98
C LEU A 226 -0.95 1.99 4.60
N PRO A 227 -1.68 2.97 4.05
CA PRO A 227 -1.72 4.30 4.63
C PRO A 227 -2.80 4.44 5.73
N ALA A 228 -3.59 3.39 5.98
CA ALA A 228 -4.61 3.38 7.03
C ALA A 228 -4.01 3.31 8.45
N THR A 229 -2.81 2.74 8.61
CA THR A 229 -2.17 2.60 9.93
C THR A 229 -1.19 3.74 10.20
N ARG A 230 -1.35 4.41 11.35
CA ARG A 230 -0.53 5.57 11.77
C ARG A 230 0.99 5.29 11.79
N ASN A 231 1.38 4.03 12.00
CA ASN A 231 2.77 3.57 12.06
C ASN A 231 3.08 2.54 10.96
N CYS A 232 2.50 2.69 9.77
CA CYS A 232 2.83 1.81 8.67
C CYS A 232 4.32 1.87 8.36
N VAL A 233 4.94 0.70 8.34
CA VAL A 233 6.36 0.50 8.04
C VAL A 233 6.74 1.24 6.74
N TRP A 234 5.91 1.14 5.70
CA TRP A 234 6.18 1.74 4.39
C TRP A 234 6.25 3.26 4.43
N MET A 235 5.34 3.90 5.18
CA MET A 235 5.31 5.37 5.28
C MET A 235 6.55 5.89 6.02
N GLU A 236 7.06 5.15 7.00
CA GLU A 236 8.29 5.51 7.72
C GLU A 236 9.51 5.46 6.79
N PHE A 237 9.65 4.41 5.96
CA PHE A 237 10.78 4.26 5.04
C PHE A 237 10.71 5.19 3.82
N LEU A 238 9.52 5.40 3.26
CA LEU A 238 9.32 6.31 2.13
C LEU A 238 9.23 7.79 2.56
N ASN A 239 9.28 8.05 3.87
CA ASN A 239 9.15 9.38 4.46
C ASN A 239 7.86 10.09 4.01
N ILE A 240 6.75 9.35 3.98
CA ILE A 240 5.42 9.88 3.69
C ILE A 240 4.83 10.37 5.01
N SER A 241 4.42 11.64 5.06
CA SER A 241 3.76 12.16 6.26
C SER A 241 2.42 11.45 6.48
N TYR A 242 1.98 11.29 7.73
CA TYR A 242 0.67 10.69 8.01
C TYR A 242 -0.49 11.43 7.32
N ALA A 243 -0.41 12.76 7.22
CA ALA A 243 -1.39 13.57 6.50
C ALA A 243 -1.45 13.22 5.00
N ASN A 244 -0.28 13.07 4.35
CA ASN A 244 -0.21 12.62 2.96
C ASN A 244 -0.64 11.15 2.82
N GLY A 245 -0.33 10.30 3.80
CA GLY A 245 -0.83 8.93 3.89
C GLY A 245 -2.35 8.85 3.83
N ILE A 246 -3.06 9.57 4.69
CA ILE A 246 -4.54 9.64 4.67
C ILE A 246 -5.04 10.13 3.31
N LYS A 247 -4.41 11.16 2.75
CA LYS A 247 -4.77 11.69 1.42
C LYS A 247 -4.66 10.59 0.35
N TYR A 248 -3.57 9.82 0.35
CA TYR A 248 -3.38 8.73 -0.61
C TYR A 248 -4.31 7.54 -0.35
N HIS A 249 -4.59 7.19 0.91
CA HIS A 249 -5.60 6.18 1.24
C HIS A 249 -6.96 6.54 0.65
N ARG A 250 -7.39 7.81 0.79
CA ARG A 250 -8.63 8.30 0.17
C ARG A 250 -8.59 8.21 -1.35
N TRP A 251 -7.48 8.62 -1.99
CA TRP A 251 -7.34 8.53 -3.45
C TRP A 251 -7.41 7.09 -3.96
N VAL A 252 -6.67 6.16 -3.33
CA VAL A 252 -6.72 4.73 -3.67
C VAL A 252 -8.11 4.17 -3.37
N GLY A 253 -8.77 4.61 -2.31
CA GLY A 253 -10.14 4.24 -1.95
C GLY A 253 -11.13 4.60 -3.06
N VAL A 254 -11.10 5.85 -3.52
CA VAL A 254 -11.94 6.31 -4.64
C VAL A 254 -11.69 5.48 -5.90
N ILE A 255 -10.42 5.23 -6.25
CA ILE A 255 -10.08 4.40 -7.42
C ILE A 255 -10.60 2.96 -7.25
N THR A 256 -10.52 2.40 -6.05
CA THR A 256 -11.03 1.06 -5.73
C THR A 256 -12.54 0.97 -5.93
N VAL A 257 -13.29 1.96 -5.41
CA VAL A 257 -14.75 2.02 -5.56
C VAL A 257 -15.14 2.20 -7.03
N VAL A 258 -14.48 3.10 -7.76
CA VAL A 258 -14.74 3.33 -9.19
C VAL A 258 -14.48 2.08 -10.01
N THR A 259 -13.36 1.38 -9.77
CA THR A 259 -13.03 0.15 -10.50
C THR A 259 -13.97 -1.01 -10.15
N ALA A 260 -14.40 -1.12 -8.88
CA ALA A 260 -15.45 -2.08 -8.50
C ALA A 260 -16.79 -1.80 -9.18
N PHE A 261 -17.18 -0.52 -9.25
CA PHE A 261 -18.41 -0.10 -9.93
C PHE A 261 -18.35 -0.41 -11.43
N LEU A 262 -17.25 -0.07 -12.11
CA LEU A 262 -17.07 -0.38 -13.54
C LEU A 262 -17.02 -1.89 -13.82
N HIS A 263 -16.45 -2.67 -12.91
CA HIS A 263 -16.48 -4.13 -12.97
C HIS A 263 -17.93 -4.64 -12.99
N CYS A 264 -18.76 -4.23 -12.03
CA CYS A 264 -20.13 -4.70 -11.93
C CYS A 264 -21.01 -4.17 -13.07
N LEU A 265 -20.85 -2.89 -13.43
CA LEU A 265 -21.63 -2.25 -14.49
C LEU A 265 -21.45 -2.97 -15.85
N GLY A 266 -20.22 -3.37 -16.17
CA GLY A 266 -19.95 -4.08 -17.43
C GLY A 266 -20.61 -5.46 -17.48
N TYR A 267 -20.59 -6.21 -16.37
CA TYR A 267 -21.28 -7.51 -16.28
C TYR A 267 -22.80 -7.35 -16.33
N TYR A 268 -23.36 -6.43 -15.55
CA TYR A 268 -24.79 -6.15 -15.57
C TYR A 268 -25.29 -5.77 -16.97
N TRP A 269 -24.53 -4.93 -17.68
CA TRP A 269 -24.87 -4.54 -19.04
C TRP A 269 -24.85 -5.73 -20.00
N ALA A 270 -23.82 -6.59 -19.91
CA ALA A 270 -23.73 -7.80 -20.72
C ALA A 270 -24.91 -8.75 -20.43
N TRP A 271 -25.21 -9.02 -19.17
CA TRP A 271 -26.29 -9.92 -18.77
C TRP A 271 -27.69 -9.40 -19.11
N ILE A 272 -27.92 -8.09 -19.04
CA ILE A 272 -29.18 -7.48 -19.46
C ILE A 272 -29.36 -7.63 -20.97
N LYS A 273 -28.31 -7.38 -21.77
CA LYS A 273 -28.34 -7.55 -23.23
C LYS A 273 -28.61 -9.00 -23.63
N GLU A 274 -28.06 -9.96 -22.88
CA GLU A 274 -28.21 -11.40 -23.14
C GLU A 274 -29.48 -12.01 -22.51
N GLY A 275 -30.21 -11.26 -21.69
CA GLY A 275 -31.42 -11.74 -21.01
C GLY A 275 -31.13 -12.73 -19.87
N THR A 276 -29.88 -12.81 -19.39
CA THR A 276 -29.42 -13.77 -18.37
C THR A 276 -29.31 -13.17 -16.98
N TRP A 277 -29.60 -11.87 -16.80
CA TRP A 277 -29.37 -11.14 -15.54
C TRP A 277 -29.96 -11.81 -14.30
N VAL A 278 -31.20 -12.32 -14.36
CA VAL A 278 -31.85 -12.98 -13.20
C VAL A 278 -31.06 -14.20 -12.75
N LYS A 279 -30.56 -14.97 -13.71
CA LYS A 279 -29.84 -16.21 -13.46
C LYS A 279 -28.44 -15.95 -12.90
N GLU A 280 -27.78 -14.90 -13.39
CA GLU A 280 -26.40 -14.60 -13.03
C GLU A 280 -26.29 -13.74 -11.76
N ALA A 281 -27.24 -12.83 -11.50
CA ALA A 281 -27.22 -11.89 -10.37
C ALA A 281 -27.81 -12.48 -9.08
N LEU A 282 -28.89 -13.25 -9.18
CA LEU A 282 -29.60 -13.76 -8.00
C LEU A 282 -29.05 -15.10 -7.52
N PRO A 283 -28.98 -15.32 -6.20
CA PRO A 283 -28.54 -16.59 -5.65
C PRO A 283 -29.60 -17.67 -5.90
N CYS A 284 -29.16 -18.91 -6.10
CA CYS A 284 -30.04 -20.06 -6.09
C CYS A 284 -30.10 -20.68 -4.69
N PHE A 285 -31.31 -20.89 -4.17
CA PHE A 285 -31.52 -21.46 -2.83
C PHE A 285 -31.70 -22.99 -2.83
N ASN A 286 -32.01 -23.57 -3.98
CA ASN A 286 -32.26 -25.01 -4.14
C ASN A 286 -31.17 -25.71 -4.99
N CYS A 287 -29.99 -25.12 -5.09
CA CYS A 287 -28.87 -25.62 -5.90
C CYS A 287 -27.71 -26.08 -5.00
N ALA A 288 -26.88 -27.00 -5.50
CA ALA A 288 -25.63 -27.35 -4.85
C ALA A 288 -24.60 -26.23 -5.03
N ILE A 289 -24.17 -25.60 -3.92
CA ILE A 289 -23.24 -24.45 -3.93
C ILE A 289 -21.90 -24.79 -4.59
N GLY A 290 -21.42 -26.04 -4.45
CA GLY A 290 -20.15 -26.48 -5.02
C GLY A 290 -20.17 -26.75 -6.54
N GLU A 291 -21.35 -26.80 -7.16
CA GLU A 291 -21.53 -27.14 -8.57
C GLU A 291 -22.30 -26.01 -9.27
N GLU A 292 -23.60 -26.21 -9.52
CA GLU A 292 -24.46 -25.26 -10.24
C GLU A 292 -24.60 -23.91 -9.53
N GLY A 293 -24.48 -23.90 -8.19
CA GLY A 293 -24.62 -22.69 -7.39
C GLY A 293 -23.37 -21.84 -7.26
N HIS A 294 -22.20 -22.33 -7.70
CA HIS A 294 -20.93 -21.65 -7.44
C HIS A 294 -20.91 -20.22 -8.02
N ASP A 295 -21.22 -20.08 -9.31
CA ASP A 295 -21.12 -18.79 -10.01
C ASP A 295 -22.21 -17.79 -9.57
N PRO A 296 -23.51 -18.16 -9.48
CA PRO A 296 -24.54 -17.24 -8.97
C PRO A 296 -24.28 -16.77 -7.53
N TRP A 297 -23.80 -17.66 -6.65
CA TRP A 297 -23.44 -17.25 -5.28
C TRP A 297 -22.22 -16.34 -5.25
N MET A 298 -21.21 -16.61 -6.08
CA MET A 298 -20.03 -15.74 -6.22
C MET A 298 -20.44 -14.32 -6.69
N ASN A 299 -21.32 -14.24 -7.69
CA ASN A 299 -21.83 -12.98 -8.20
C ASN A 299 -22.62 -12.22 -7.13
N PHE A 300 -23.54 -12.90 -6.43
CA PHE A 300 -24.34 -12.30 -5.35
C PHE A 300 -23.47 -11.75 -4.21
N PHE A 301 -22.43 -12.48 -3.78
CA PHE A 301 -21.47 -11.94 -2.80
C PHE A 301 -20.69 -10.74 -3.35
N GLY A 302 -20.39 -10.73 -4.64
CA GLY A 302 -19.82 -9.58 -5.34
C GLY A 302 -20.73 -8.35 -5.29
N GLU A 303 -22.04 -8.52 -5.41
CA GLU A 303 -23.03 -7.45 -5.29
C GLU A 303 -23.09 -6.87 -3.88
N ILE A 304 -23.12 -7.74 -2.87
CA ILE A 304 -23.06 -7.31 -1.46
C ILE A 304 -21.77 -6.52 -1.19
N ALA A 305 -20.64 -6.98 -1.74
CA ALA A 305 -19.36 -6.28 -1.63
C ALA A 305 -19.40 -4.91 -2.33
N LEU A 306 -20.00 -4.80 -3.52
CA LEU A 306 -20.19 -3.52 -4.21
C LEU A 306 -21.05 -2.56 -3.39
N LEU A 307 -22.19 -3.02 -2.86
CA LEU A 307 -23.06 -2.19 -2.02
C LEU A 307 -22.31 -1.67 -0.79
N SER A 308 -21.47 -2.51 -0.20
CA SER A 308 -20.60 -2.11 0.91
C SER A 308 -19.57 -1.05 0.49
N PHE A 309 -18.95 -1.20 -0.68
CA PHE A 309 -18.02 -0.20 -1.23
C PHE A 309 -18.69 1.12 -1.55
N LEU A 310 -19.90 1.10 -2.10
CA LEU A 310 -20.66 2.31 -2.38
C LEU A 310 -21.07 3.02 -1.08
N ALA A 311 -21.47 2.25 -0.06
CA ALA A 311 -21.76 2.80 1.27
C ALA A 311 -20.53 3.46 1.89
N ILE A 312 -19.37 2.78 1.87
CA ILE A 312 -18.09 3.33 2.34
C ILE A 312 -17.68 4.57 1.53
N GLY A 313 -17.90 4.56 0.21
CA GLY A 313 -17.58 5.70 -0.65
C GLY A 313 -18.47 6.91 -0.43
N PHE A 314 -19.68 6.72 0.11
CA PHE A 314 -20.62 7.79 0.43
C PHE A 314 -20.33 8.45 1.79
N THR A 315 -19.76 7.71 2.74
CA THR A 315 -19.40 8.18 4.09
C THR A 315 -18.02 8.81 4.16
#